data_AF-A0A924BZW2-F1
#
_entry.id   AF-A0A924BZW2-F1
#
_cell.length_a   1.000
_cell.length_b   1.000
_cell.length_c   1.000
_cell.angle_alpha   90.00
_cell.angle_beta   90.00
_cell.angle_gamma   90.00
#
_symmetry.space_group_name_H-M   'P 1'
#
loop_
_entity.id
_entity.type
_entity.pdbx_description
1 polymer ?
#
loop_
_entity_poly.entity_id
_entity_poly.type
_entity_poly.pdbx_seq_one_letter_code
_entity_poly.pdbx_strand_id
1 'polypeptide(L)' 'MQLSLHYLIREPKVKSDKNPLLLLLHGYGSNEQDLFSFEEALPDNCYVVSARAPFDLQYGSYAWYAINFD' A
#
# COMPACT_ATOMS: atom_id res chain seq x y z
N MET A 1 -2.97 3.88 -19.19
CA MET A 1 -4.08 3.54 -18.29
C MET A 1 -3.83 4.24 -16.96
N GLN A 2 -4.83 4.93 -16.42
CA GLN A 2 -4.74 5.51 -15.07
C GLN A 2 -5.30 4.47 -14.10
N LEU A 3 -4.55 4.15 -13.05
CA LEU A 3 -4.98 3.20 -12.02
C LEU A 3 -5.95 3.88 -11.05
N SER A 4 -6.87 3.10 -10.49
CA SER A 4 -7.93 3.62 -9.60
C SER A 4 -7.43 4.10 -8.25
N LEU A 5 -6.24 3.65 -7.82
CA LEU A 5 -5.65 3.98 -6.52
C LEU A 5 -4.22 4.47 -6.70
N HIS A 6 -3.79 5.38 -5.82
CA HIS A 6 -2.39 5.71 -5.64
C HIS A 6 -1.68 4.59 -4.85
N TYR A 7 -0.42 4.30 -5.18
CA TYR A 7 0.34 3.25 -4.52
C TYR A 7 1.85 3.48 -4.63
N LEU A 8 2.58 2.86 -3.71
CA LEU A 8 4.01 2.63 -3.80
C LEU A 8 4.28 1.19 -4.23
N ILE A 9 5.40 0.97 -4.92
CA ILE A 9 5.82 -0.36 -5.36
C ILE A 9 7.31 -0.58 -5.14
N ARG A 10 7.65 -1.76 -4.60
CA ARG A 10 9.00 -2.33 -4.62
C ARG A 10 8.96 -3.60 -5.45
N GLU A 11 9.81 -3.67 -6.47
CA GLU A 11 9.99 -4.87 -7.27
C GLU A 11 10.81 -5.93 -6.50
N PRO A 12 10.64 -7.23 -6.78
CA PRO A 12 11.51 -8.24 -6.23
C PRO A 12 12.95 -8.02 -6.70
N LYS A 13 13.93 -8.35 -5.86
CA LYS A 13 15.36 -8.21 -6.21
C LYS A 13 15.76 -9.06 -7.41
N VAL A 14 15.10 -10.20 -7.60
CA VAL A 14 15.25 -11.07 -8.77
C VAL A 14 13.89 -11.32 -9.40
N LYS A 15 13.72 -10.86 -10.64
CA LYS A 15 12.51 -11.09 -11.43
C LYS A 15 12.50 -12.52 -11.97
N SER A 16 11.36 -13.18 -11.88
CA SER A 16 11.09 -14.49 -12.47
C SER A 16 9.78 -14.44 -13.26
N ASP A 17 9.44 -15.53 -13.96
CA ASP A 17 8.15 -15.64 -14.66
C ASP A 17 6.96 -15.49 -13.70
N LYS A 18 7.14 -15.83 -12.41
CA LYS A 18 6.14 -15.71 -11.35
C LYS A 18 6.80 -15.32 -10.03
N ASN A 19 6.65 -14.05 -9.67
CA ASN A 19 6.93 -13.58 -8.32
C ASN A 19 5.62 -13.45 -7.52
N PRO A 20 5.59 -13.79 -6.22
CA PRO A 20 4.47 -13.48 -5.36
C PRO A 20 4.21 -11.96 -5.25
N LEU A 21 2.98 -11.61 -4.89
CA LEU A 21 2.57 -10.24 -4.57
C LEU A 21 2.26 -10.16 -3.07
N LEU A 22 2.82 -9.16 -2.41
CA LEU A 22 2.44 -8.71 -1.09
C LEU A 22 1.74 -7.35 -1.23
N LEU A 23 0.42 -7.33 -1.00
CA LEU A 23 -0.39 -6.12 -1.03
C LEU A 23 -0.58 -5.61 0.41
N LEU A 24 -0.07 -4.41 0.67
CA LEU A 24 -0.16 -3.73 1.96
C LEU A 24 -1.32 -2.74 1.92
N LEU A 25 -2.21 -2.85 2.90
CA LEU A 25 -3.36 -1.96 3.09
C LEU A 25 -3.26 -1.35 4.49
N HIS A 26 -3.10 -0.04 4.56
CA HIS A 26 -2.98 0.67 5.83
C HIS A 26 -4.32 0.74 6.58
N GLY A 27 -4.25 0.99 7.89
CA GLY A 27 -5.42 1.19 8.74
C GLY A 27 -6.05 2.58 8.58
N TYR A 28 -7.18 2.82 9.25
CA TYR A 28 -7.84 4.14 9.24
C TYR A 28 -6.92 5.24 9.76
N GLY A 29 -6.89 6.40 9.08
CA GLY A 29 -6.11 7.55 9.51
C GLY A 29 -4.60 7.46 9.22
N SER A 30 -4.19 6.46 8.44
CA SER A 30 -2.80 6.21 8.02
C SER A 30 -2.67 6.43 6.50
N ASN A 31 -1.52 6.12 5.92
CA ASN A 31 -1.27 6.18 4.48
C ASN A 31 -0.37 5.03 3.99
N GLU A 32 -0.12 4.99 2.69
CA GLU A 32 0.69 3.98 2.04
C GLU A 32 2.18 4.04 2.39
N GLN A 33 2.73 5.19 2.83
CA GLN A 33 4.12 5.30 3.27
C GLN A 33 4.37 4.58 4.60
N ASP A 34 3.40 4.63 5.53
CA ASP A 34 3.56 4.07 6.88
C ASP A 34 3.92 2.58 6.83
N LEU A 35 3.21 1.78 6.05
CA LEU A 35 3.52 0.36 5.86
C LEU A 35 4.71 0.12 4.93
N PHE A 36 4.94 1.02 3.97
CA PHE A 36 6.06 0.89 3.04
C PHE A 36 7.41 1.17 3.69
N SER A 37 7.45 1.84 4.85
CA SER A 37 8.67 2.06 5.64
C SER A 37 9.32 0.78 6.22
N PHE A 38 8.64 -0.37 6.11
CA PHE A 38 9.12 -1.67 6.53
C PHE A 38 9.52 -2.59 5.36
N GLU A 39 9.47 -2.08 4.13
CA GLU A 39 9.77 -2.81 2.89
C GLU A 39 11.13 -3.54 2.89
N GLU A 40 12.15 -2.98 3.53
CA GLU A 40 13.47 -3.63 3.63
C GLU A 40 13.45 -4.91 4.48
N ALA A 41 12.49 -5.03 5.41
CA ALA A 41 12.30 -6.22 6.24
C ALA A 41 11.37 -7.26 5.60
N LEU A 42 10.74 -6.94 4.46
CA LEU A 42 9.82 -7.84 3.76
C LEU A 42 10.58 -8.79 2.82
N PRO A 43 10.00 -9.96 2.47
CA PRO A 43 10.66 -10.94 1.60
C PRO A 43 11.11 -10.33 0.26
N ASP A 44 12.35 -10.56 -0.16
CA ASP A 44 12.94 -9.96 -1.37
C ASP A 44 12.45 -10.57 -2.70
N ASN A 45 11.70 -11.67 -2.64
CA ASN A 45 11.25 -12.41 -3.81
C ASN A 45 9.84 -11.99 -4.30
N CYS A 46 9.20 -11.03 -3.63
CA CYS A 46 7.85 -10.56 -3.97
C CYS A 46 7.85 -9.13 -4.54
N TYR A 47 6.83 -8.84 -5.33
CA TYR A 47 6.37 -7.47 -5.50
C TYR A 47 5.73 -7.03 -4.19
N VAL A 48 6.11 -5.86 -3.68
CA VAL A 48 5.45 -5.23 -2.54
C VAL A 48 4.72 -4.01 -3.07
N VAL A 49 3.40 -3.98 -2.92
CA VAL A 49 2.56 -2.84 -3.31
C VAL A 49 1.87 -2.31 -2.06
N SER A 50 2.08 -1.04 -1.72
CA SER A 50 1.36 -0.38 -0.64
C SER A 50 0.36 0.60 -1.23
N ALA A 51 -0.93 0.36 -1.03
CA ALA A 51 -1.99 1.15 -1.65
C ALA A 51 -2.57 2.19 -0.69
N ARG A 52 -2.81 3.40 -1.21
CA ARG A 52 -3.49 4.48 -0.50
C ARG A 52 -4.99 4.29 -0.60
N ALA A 53 -5.67 4.39 0.53
CA ALA A 53 -7.12 4.37 0.55
C ALA A 53 -7.71 5.65 -0.12
N PRO A 54 -8.88 5.57 -0.78
CA PRO A 54 -9.36 6.65 -1.65
C PRO A 54 -9.99 7.85 -0.90
N PHE A 55 -10.39 7.69 0.36
CA PHE A 55 -11.00 8.79 1.13
C PHE A 55 -9.92 9.59 1.84
N ASP A 56 -9.81 10.88 1.50
CA ASP A 56 -8.89 11.83 2.14
C ASP A 56 -9.46 12.33 3.48
N LEU A 57 -8.74 12.09 4.57
CA LEU A 57 -9.06 12.57 5.93
C LEU A 57 -8.27 13.83 6.31
N GLN A 58 -7.54 14.43 5.37
CA GLN A 58 -6.58 15.52 5.52
C GLN A 58 -5.29 15.10 6.24
N TYR A 59 -4.30 16.00 6.25
CA TYR A 59 -3.00 15.81 6.94
C TYR A 59 -2.27 14.50 6.56
N GLY A 60 -2.38 14.08 5.30
CA GLY A 60 -1.74 12.86 4.81
C GLY A 60 -2.36 11.57 5.37
N SER A 61 -3.61 11.62 5.84
CA SER A 61 -4.33 10.49 6.40
C SER A 61 -5.46 10.06 5.48
N TYR A 62 -5.71 8.76 5.36
CA TYR A 62 -6.71 8.21 4.45
C TYR A 62 -7.55 7.09 5.09
N ALA A 63 -8.70 6.80 4.49
CA ALA A 63 -9.58 5.71 4.89
C ALA A 63 -10.15 4.94 3.69
N TRP A 64 -10.45 3.65 3.89
CA TRP A 64 -11.05 2.78 2.87
C TRP A 64 -12.55 2.98 2.72
N TYR A 65 -13.19 3.47 3.78
CA TYR A 65 -14.62 3.73 3.86
C TYR A 65 -14.86 4.81 4.93
N ALA A 66 -15.97 5.52 4.83
CA ALA A 66 -16.40 6.44 5.88
C ALA A 66 -16.76 5.66 7.15
N ILE A 67 -16.28 6.12 8.30
CA ILE A 67 -16.70 5.61 9.61
C ILE A 67 -17.68 6.61 10.19
N ASN A 68 -18.92 6.18 10.37
CA ASN A 68 -19.91 6.92 11.15
C ASN A 68 -19.92 6.34 12.56
N PHE A 69 -19.71 7.20 13.56
CA PHE A 69 -19.89 6.86 14.96
C PHE A 69 -21.24 7.45 15.39
N ASP A 70 -22.30 6.68 15.23
CA ASP A 70 -23.62 6.99 15.78
C ASP A 70 -23.65 6.75 17.30
#